data_AF-A0A368GC52-F1
#
_entry.id   AF-A0A368GC52-F1
#
_cell.length_a   1.000
_cell.length_b   1.000
_cell.length_c   1.000
_cell.angle_alpha   90.00
_cell.angle_beta   90.00
_cell.angle_gamma   90.00
#
_symmetry.space_group_name_H-M   'P 1'
#
loop_
_entity.id
_entity.type
_entity.pdbx_description
1 polymer ?
#
loop_
_entity_poly.entity_id
_entity_poly.type
_entity_poly.pdbx_seq_one_letter_code
_entity_poly.pdbx_strand_id
1 'polypeptide(L)'
;LLFLSLVGSVISTTCKGRGLTDGQRNFLTKQHNDIRRQIAQGTASNHNGRLPAGKNMYKLKYSCELEQAAIDATGNACSASLAEPQKYGQNIQVFSLPSVIASPKNDLLEEAVKQWSMPAVYYGLRDPDNKFTDPRLYEFANLAYSKNTALGCHYAKCGNRVVITCMYNNIVPNNAVIYEKGTACTNNQECTTYPQSRCENRLCVLPTLNPPNQPNPQNPQVTCPNAEMTDAARRKILDMHNHRRSALALGQIPNGKNTYNCPTATNMYKMAYDCDLENSALAYAKQCRLVASAVGSRPGEGENVHTGPFVADLERGAEAAVQSWWSQIYRNGLNQQMKYLISLATKQNGPRAFTQMGWAKSVKIGCAVVQCSTNTFTVCRYKAAGNILDEYIYEQGRVCGACPNTCITAEGLCPTP
;
A
#
# COMPACT_ATOMS: atom_id res chain seq x y z
N LEU A 1 -28.72 -34.04 28.88
CA LEU A 1 -28.35 -32.67 28.45
C LEU A 1 -26.87 -32.70 28.05
N LEU A 2 -26.60 -32.99 26.78
CA LEU A 2 -25.24 -32.94 26.21
C LEU A 2 -24.92 -31.48 25.85
N PHE A 3 -23.87 -30.91 26.45
CA PHE A 3 -23.27 -29.68 25.96
C PHE A 3 -22.19 -30.04 24.93
N LEU A 4 -22.52 -29.88 23.64
CA LEU A 4 -21.55 -29.85 22.55
C LEU A 4 -20.80 -28.51 22.63
N SER A 5 -19.51 -28.57 22.99
CA SER A 5 -18.60 -27.44 22.86
C SER A 5 -18.32 -27.20 21.37
N LEU A 6 -18.93 -26.15 20.81
CA LEU A 6 -18.54 -25.60 19.51
C LEU A 6 -17.15 -24.98 19.65
N VAL A 7 -16.14 -25.72 19.17
CA VAL A 7 -14.81 -25.18 18.90
C VAL A 7 -15.00 -24.14 17.79
N GLY A 8 -14.99 -22.87 18.16
CA GLY A 8 -14.95 -21.77 17.19
C GLY A 8 -13.73 -21.93 16.29
N SER A 9 -13.98 -22.19 15.01
CA SER A 9 -12.96 -22.19 13.98
C SER A 9 -12.40 -20.78 13.84
N VAL A 10 -11.24 -20.54 14.45
CA VAL A 10 -10.45 -19.33 14.23
C VAL A 10 -9.90 -19.41 12.81
N ILE A 11 -10.56 -18.75 11.85
CA ILE A 11 -9.97 -18.52 10.52
C ILE A 11 -8.86 -17.50 10.73
N SER A 12 -7.65 -18.02 10.91
CA SER A 12 -6.43 -17.23 11.10
C SER A 12 -6.10 -16.43 9.84
N THR A 13 -6.12 -15.10 9.93
CA THR A 13 -5.65 -14.17 8.89
C THR A 13 -4.11 -14.08 8.91
N THR A 14 -3.48 -15.23 8.65
CA THR A 14 -2.03 -15.41 8.54
C THR A 14 -1.55 -14.98 7.16
N CYS A 15 -0.42 -14.27 7.07
CA CYS A 15 0.22 -14.08 5.76
C CYS A 15 0.62 -15.45 5.18
N LYS A 16 0.51 -15.61 3.86
CA LYS A 16 0.78 -16.89 3.15
C LYS A 16 2.24 -17.35 3.24
N GLY A 17 3.17 -16.44 3.56
CA GLY A 17 4.59 -16.75 3.69
C GLY A 17 4.87 -17.72 4.83
N ARG A 18 5.78 -18.68 4.60
CA ARG A 18 6.10 -19.75 5.57
C ARG A 18 7.37 -19.50 6.38
N GLY A 19 8.14 -18.46 6.04
CA GLY A 19 9.41 -18.14 6.72
C GLY A 19 9.25 -17.64 8.16
N LEU A 20 8.08 -17.06 8.46
CA LEU A 20 7.73 -16.46 9.74
C LEU A 20 6.38 -16.96 10.23
N THR A 21 6.25 -17.15 11.53
CA THR A 21 4.94 -17.34 12.21
C THR A 21 4.29 -16.00 12.51
N ASP A 22 2.99 -15.96 12.82
CA ASP A 22 2.34 -14.71 13.24
C ASP A 22 2.96 -14.11 14.50
N GLY A 23 3.37 -14.95 15.44
CA GLY A 23 4.11 -14.51 16.62
C GLY A 23 5.39 -13.76 16.23
N GLN A 24 6.09 -14.22 15.18
CA GLN A 24 7.31 -13.58 14.67
C GLN A 24 7.02 -12.30 13.88
N ARG A 25 5.90 -12.24 13.13
CA ARG A 25 5.43 -11.01 12.48
C ARG A 25 5.11 -9.92 13.50
N ASN A 26 4.38 -10.31 14.56
CA ASN A 26 4.06 -9.43 15.69
C ASN A 26 5.32 -8.99 16.43
N PHE A 27 6.26 -9.91 16.66
CA PHE A 27 7.55 -9.62 17.29
C PHE A 27 8.37 -8.60 16.49
N LEU A 28 8.59 -8.82 15.19
CA LEU A 28 9.29 -7.88 14.32
C LEU A 28 8.62 -6.51 14.29
N THR A 29 7.29 -6.48 14.19
CA THR A 29 6.51 -5.23 14.24
C THR A 29 6.71 -4.49 15.56
N LYS A 30 6.75 -5.22 16.67
CA LYS A 30 7.02 -4.65 17.99
C LYS A 30 8.44 -4.07 18.08
N GLN A 31 9.46 -4.82 17.67
CA GLN A 31 10.87 -4.37 17.73
C GLN A 31 11.09 -3.06 16.94
N HIS A 32 10.54 -2.96 15.72
CA HIS A 32 10.62 -1.73 14.94
C HIS A 32 9.92 -0.55 15.64
N ASN A 33 8.71 -0.78 16.15
CA ASN A 33 7.94 0.27 16.80
C ASN A 33 8.55 0.71 18.14
N ASP A 34 9.24 -0.18 18.86
CA ASP A 34 9.94 0.17 20.08
C ASP A 34 11.11 1.14 19.79
N ILE A 35 11.91 0.87 18.77
CA ILE A 35 12.99 1.79 18.34
C ILE A 35 12.40 3.12 17.83
N ARG A 36 11.37 3.07 16.97
CA ARG A 36 10.70 4.29 16.48
C ARG A 36 10.14 5.14 17.63
N ARG A 37 9.61 4.50 18.68
CA ARG A 37 9.14 5.19 19.88
C ARG A 37 10.29 5.84 20.64
N GLN A 38 11.41 5.15 20.81
CA GLN A 38 12.61 5.72 21.42
C GLN A 38 13.12 6.94 20.65
N ILE A 39 13.10 6.90 19.32
CA ILE A 39 13.45 8.05 18.47
C ILE A 39 12.46 9.19 18.70
N ALA A 40 11.16 8.92 18.64
CA ALA A 40 10.13 9.95 18.88
C ALA A 40 10.33 10.63 20.24
N GLN A 41 10.65 9.87 21.28
CA GLN A 41 10.89 10.36 22.63
C GLN A 41 12.27 11.00 22.84
N GLY A 42 13.18 10.94 21.87
CA GLY A 42 14.56 11.42 22.02
C GLY A 42 15.39 10.60 23.00
N THR A 43 15.05 9.32 23.18
CA THR A 43 15.77 8.39 24.07
C THR A 43 16.68 7.42 23.32
N ALA A 44 16.54 7.31 22.00
CA ALA A 44 17.41 6.49 21.15
C ALA A 44 18.84 7.05 21.09
N SER A 45 19.82 6.16 21.10
CA SER A 45 21.24 6.53 21.05
C SER A 45 21.63 7.12 19.68
N ASN A 46 22.54 8.09 19.70
CA ASN A 46 23.26 8.60 18.55
C ASN A 46 24.77 8.39 18.79
N HIS A 47 25.60 8.61 17.79
CA HIS A 47 27.07 8.56 17.95
C HIS A 47 27.57 9.38 19.13
N ASN A 48 27.03 10.59 19.27
CA ASN A 48 27.26 11.45 20.43
C ASN A 48 25.93 11.70 21.15
N GLY A 49 25.76 11.07 22.31
CA GLY A 49 24.57 11.25 23.13
C GLY A 49 23.32 10.58 22.54
N ARG A 50 22.24 11.35 22.42
CA ARG A 50 20.93 10.85 21.98
C ARG A 50 20.48 11.53 20.70
N LEU A 51 19.66 10.81 19.92
CA LEU A 51 18.94 11.39 18.80
C LEU A 51 17.96 12.45 19.31
N PRO A 52 17.79 13.57 18.59
CA PRO A 52 16.76 14.55 18.94
C PRO A 52 15.37 13.90 18.89
N ALA A 53 14.48 14.34 19.78
CA ALA A 53 13.08 13.88 19.75
C ALA A 53 12.41 14.22 18.41
N GLY A 54 11.50 13.34 17.98
CA GLY A 54 10.80 13.45 16.70
C GLY A 54 9.29 13.59 16.86
N LYS A 55 8.71 14.60 16.21
CA LYS A 55 7.25 14.68 16.02
C LYS A 55 6.82 13.81 14.84
N ASN A 56 5.52 13.54 14.73
CA ASN A 56 4.94 12.85 13.56
C ASN A 56 5.58 11.48 13.23
N MET A 57 6.07 10.74 14.22
CA MET A 57 6.64 9.41 14.01
C MET A 57 5.53 8.36 13.93
N TYR A 58 5.35 7.70 12.78
CA TYR A 58 4.24 6.76 12.60
C TYR A 58 4.55 5.33 13.06
N LYS A 59 3.60 4.69 13.73
CA LYS A 59 3.64 3.26 14.07
C LYS A 59 3.48 2.45 12.79
N LEU A 60 4.37 1.47 12.62
CA LEU A 60 4.31 0.53 11.51
C LEU A 60 3.31 -0.59 11.80
N LYS A 61 2.51 -0.94 10.79
CA LYS A 61 1.67 -2.14 10.77
C LYS A 61 2.30 -3.22 9.87
N TYR A 62 2.08 -4.48 10.21
CA TYR A 62 2.57 -5.56 9.37
C TYR A 62 1.74 -5.68 8.09
N SER A 63 2.40 -5.88 6.94
CA SER A 63 1.77 -6.03 5.63
C SER A 63 2.21 -7.33 4.98
N CYS A 64 1.25 -8.19 4.66
CA CYS A 64 1.52 -9.43 3.92
C CYS A 64 2.02 -9.15 2.48
N GLU A 65 1.66 -8.01 1.89
CA GLU A 65 2.17 -7.59 0.58
C GLU A 65 3.67 -7.27 0.65
N LEU A 66 4.09 -6.53 1.68
CA LEU A 66 5.50 -6.22 1.90
C LEU A 66 6.30 -7.47 2.30
N GLU A 67 5.69 -8.41 3.04
CA GLU A 67 6.29 -9.73 3.28
C GLU A 67 6.49 -10.50 1.97
N GLN A 68 5.48 -10.50 1.08
CA GLN A 68 5.62 -11.13 -0.23
C GLN A 68 6.70 -10.45 -1.05
N ALA A 69 6.80 -9.13 -1.03
CA ALA A 69 7.89 -8.41 -1.67
C ALA A 69 9.28 -8.80 -1.11
N ALA A 70 9.39 -9.01 0.21
CA ALA A 70 10.61 -9.49 0.85
C ALA A 70 10.95 -10.95 0.45
N ILE A 71 9.94 -11.81 0.32
CA ILE A 71 10.08 -13.18 -0.22
C ILE A 71 10.59 -13.13 -1.64
N ASP A 72 9.95 -12.35 -2.51
CA ASP A 72 10.28 -12.25 -3.93
C ASP A 72 11.69 -11.69 -4.14
N ALA A 73 12.08 -10.67 -3.37
CA ALA A 73 13.41 -10.08 -3.43
C ALA A 73 14.51 -11.04 -2.94
N THR A 74 14.21 -11.86 -1.93
CA THR A 74 15.15 -12.89 -1.45
C THR A 74 15.26 -14.01 -2.47
N GLY A 75 14.14 -14.45 -3.04
CA GLY A 75 14.06 -15.48 -4.08
C GLY A 75 14.67 -16.83 -3.65
N ASN A 76 14.68 -17.79 -4.57
CA ASN A 76 15.30 -19.10 -4.34
C ASN A 76 16.83 -19.02 -4.18
N ALA A 77 17.44 -17.94 -4.72
CA ALA A 77 18.88 -17.70 -4.62
C ALA A 77 19.30 -17.18 -3.23
N CYS A 78 18.35 -16.87 -2.34
CA CYS A 78 18.63 -16.20 -1.08
C CYS A 78 19.48 -14.94 -1.25
N SER A 79 19.06 -14.07 -2.16
CA SER A 79 19.70 -12.79 -2.42
C SER A 79 19.85 -11.98 -1.13
N ALA A 80 21.02 -11.38 -0.96
CA ALA A 80 21.32 -10.45 0.11
C ALA A 80 21.64 -9.05 -0.46
N SER A 81 20.97 -8.70 -1.56
CA SER A 81 21.15 -7.43 -2.27
C SER A 81 19.82 -6.70 -2.40
N LEU A 82 19.89 -5.38 -2.61
CA LEU A 82 18.71 -4.57 -2.91
C LEU A 82 18.01 -5.08 -4.18
N ALA A 83 16.68 -5.05 -4.17
CA ALA A 83 15.87 -5.43 -5.31
C ALA A 83 15.99 -4.40 -6.43
N GLU A 84 16.13 -4.87 -7.67
CA GLU A 84 16.24 -4.03 -8.87
C GLU A 84 15.09 -4.30 -9.86
N PRO A 85 14.27 -3.30 -10.24
CA PRO A 85 14.24 -1.94 -9.68
C PRO A 85 13.66 -1.90 -8.27
N GLN A 86 14.20 -1.01 -7.44
CA GLN A 86 13.70 -0.84 -6.08
C GLN A 86 12.28 -0.24 -6.07
N LYS A 87 11.35 -0.93 -5.41
CA LYS A 87 9.94 -0.48 -5.27
C LYS A 87 9.60 -0.03 -3.84
N TYR A 88 10.36 -0.50 -2.87
CA TYR A 88 10.13 -0.36 -1.44
C TYR A 88 11.44 -0.02 -0.74
N GLY A 89 11.37 0.65 0.40
CA GLY A 89 12.52 0.69 1.31
C GLY A 89 12.87 -0.74 1.70
N GLN A 90 14.14 -1.09 1.76
CA GLN A 90 14.56 -2.48 1.98
C GLN A 90 15.75 -2.52 2.92
N ASN A 91 15.63 -3.26 4.02
CA ASN A 91 16.73 -3.60 4.89
C ASN A 91 17.02 -5.11 4.82
N ILE A 92 18.29 -5.46 4.88
CA ILE A 92 18.77 -6.83 4.78
C ILE A 92 19.77 -7.07 5.91
N GLN A 93 19.63 -8.17 6.64
CA GLN A 93 20.63 -8.65 7.58
C GLN A 93 21.06 -10.06 7.17
N VAL A 94 22.37 -10.29 7.16
CA VAL A 94 22.95 -11.61 6.89
C VAL A 94 23.70 -12.10 8.11
N PHE A 95 23.44 -13.34 8.51
CA PHE A 95 24.23 -14.06 9.51
C PHE A 95 24.88 -15.26 8.85
N SER A 96 26.21 -15.38 8.95
CA SER A 96 26.98 -16.46 8.32
C SER A 96 27.81 -17.28 9.31
N LEU A 97 27.92 -16.84 10.57
CA LEU A 97 28.64 -17.57 11.60
C LEU A 97 27.79 -18.74 12.11
N PRO A 98 28.29 -19.99 12.10
CA PRO A 98 27.51 -21.16 12.50
C PRO A 98 26.94 -21.07 13.92
N SER A 99 27.71 -20.54 14.87
CA SER A 99 27.27 -20.34 16.26
C SER A 99 26.10 -19.36 16.37
N VAL A 100 26.09 -18.30 15.56
CA VAL A 100 25.00 -17.31 15.50
C VAL A 100 23.78 -17.90 14.81
N ILE A 101 23.96 -18.59 13.68
CA ILE A 101 22.84 -19.22 12.95
C ILE A 101 22.13 -20.30 13.79
N ALA A 102 22.83 -20.90 14.74
CA ALA A 102 22.27 -21.86 15.69
C ALA A 102 21.40 -21.20 16.78
N SER A 103 21.47 -19.89 16.97
CA SER A 103 20.65 -19.16 17.93
C SER A 103 19.14 -19.29 17.61
N PRO A 104 18.27 -19.19 18.64
CA PRO A 104 16.83 -19.12 18.43
C PRO A 104 16.44 -18.08 17.38
N LYS A 105 15.46 -18.41 16.53
CA LYS A 105 15.05 -17.51 15.43
C LYS A 105 14.67 -16.12 15.92
N ASN A 106 13.98 -16.01 17.06
CA ASN A 106 13.58 -14.70 17.59
C ASN A 106 14.79 -13.82 17.96
N ASP A 107 15.88 -14.42 18.43
CA ASP A 107 17.12 -13.70 18.76
C ASP A 107 17.76 -13.14 17.48
N LEU A 108 17.77 -13.92 16.40
CA LEU A 108 18.23 -13.47 15.08
C LEU A 108 17.36 -12.33 14.53
N LEU A 109 16.04 -12.42 14.70
CA LEU A 109 15.11 -11.38 14.26
C LEU A 109 15.29 -10.09 15.08
N GLU A 110 15.47 -10.20 16.39
CA GLU A 110 15.75 -9.04 17.25
C GLU A 110 17.08 -8.39 16.89
N GLU A 111 18.11 -9.20 16.70
CA GLU A 111 19.44 -8.73 16.35
C GLU A 111 19.45 -8.05 14.98
N ALA A 112 18.73 -8.56 13.98
CA ALA A 112 18.60 -7.90 12.70
C ALA A 112 18.02 -6.48 12.82
N VAL A 113 16.94 -6.32 13.58
CA VAL A 113 16.32 -5.00 13.80
C VAL A 113 17.24 -4.07 14.58
N LYS A 114 17.99 -4.60 15.57
CA LYS A 114 19.02 -3.84 16.29
C LYS A 114 20.14 -3.38 15.35
N GLN A 115 20.68 -4.26 14.53
CA GLN A 115 21.74 -3.93 13.58
C GLN A 115 21.32 -2.83 12.60
N TRP A 116 20.06 -2.82 12.14
CA TRP A 116 19.55 -1.72 11.31
C TRP A 116 19.47 -0.37 12.03
N SER A 117 19.45 -0.33 13.36
CA SER A 117 19.52 0.92 14.13
C SER A 117 20.94 1.40 14.40
N MET A 118 21.93 0.49 14.35
CA MET A 118 23.32 0.76 14.71
C MET A 118 24.04 1.81 13.85
N PRO A 119 23.72 2.05 12.57
CA PRO A 119 24.34 3.14 11.82
C PRO A 119 24.24 4.51 12.50
N ALA A 120 23.13 4.81 13.19
CA ALA A 120 23.00 6.05 13.96
C ALA A 120 23.96 6.10 15.17
N VAL A 121 24.30 4.96 15.75
CA VAL A 121 25.26 4.87 16.86
C VAL A 121 26.70 4.94 16.35
N TYR A 122 27.01 4.26 15.24
CA TYR A 122 28.37 4.21 14.73
C TYR A 122 28.78 5.47 13.97
N TYR A 123 27.93 5.96 13.07
CA TYR A 123 28.25 7.10 12.19
C TYR A 123 27.63 8.41 12.68
N GLY A 124 26.45 8.32 13.28
CA GLY A 124 25.71 9.47 13.79
C GLY A 124 24.78 10.06 12.75
N LEU A 125 23.55 10.37 13.15
CA LEU A 125 22.71 11.30 12.40
C LEU A 125 23.19 12.72 12.70
N ARG A 126 24.07 13.24 11.83
CA ARG A 126 24.80 14.50 12.05
C ARG A 126 24.13 15.71 11.42
N ASP A 127 23.29 15.51 10.41
CA ASP A 127 22.60 16.59 9.73
C ASP A 127 21.67 17.34 10.70
N PRO A 128 21.73 18.68 10.77
CA PRO A 128 20.96 19.47 11.73
C PRO A 128 19.44 19.39 11.50
N ASP A 129 18.97 18.94 10.34
CA ASP A 129 17.55 18.76 10.04
C ASP A 129 17.15 17.29 10.00
N ASN A 130 18.01 16.37 10.51
CA ASN A 130 17.82 14.93 10.45
C ASN A 130 17.66 14.39 9.01
N LYS A 131 18.31 15.02 8.01
CA LYS A 131 18.25 14.57 6.62
C LYS A 131 19.09 13.33 6.37
N PHE A 132 18.63 12.50 5.43
CA PHE A 132 19.37 11.36 4.91
C PHE A 132 20.42 11.83 3.89
N THR A 133 21.55 12.31 4.41
CA THR A 133 22.69 12.83 3.61
C THR A 133 23.87 11.88 3.59
N ASP A 134 23.94 10.93 4.52
CA ASP A 134 24.99 9.93 4.63
C ASP A 134 24.46 8.54 4.24
N PRO A 135 24.92 7.95 3.13
CA PRO A 135 24.43 6.65 2.66
C PRO A 135 24.73 5.51 3.65
N ARG A 136 25.69 5.67 4.58
CA ARG A 136 25.95 4.67 5.62
C ARG A 136 24.81 4.55 6.63
N LEU A 137 23.89 5.53 6.65
CA LEU A 137 22.69 5.50 7.49
C LEU A 137 21.50 4.82 6.80
N TYR A 138 21.69 4.16 5.66
CA TYR A 138 20.60 3.65 4.83
C TYR A 138 19.61 2.76 5.60
N GLU A 139 20.09 1.76 6.36
CA GLU A 139 19.21 0.87 7.11
C GLU A 139 18.47 1.59 8.23
N PHE A 140 19.17 2.50 8.91
CA PHE A 140 18.60 3.35 9.93
C PHE A 140 17.53 4.28 9.35
N ALA A 141 17.79 4.87 8.18
CA ALA A 141 16.87 5.77 7.50
C ALA A 141 15.56 5.05 7.17
N ASN A 142 15.61 3.84 6.60
CA ASN A 142 14.42 3.04 6.33
C ASN A 142 13.62 2.72 7.60
N LEU A 143 14.30 2.32 8.67
CA LEU A 143 13.70 2.00 9.97
C LEU A 143 13.06 3.23 10.64
N ALA A 144 13.74 4.38 10.57
CA ALA A 144 13.38 5.61 11.27
C ALA A 144 12.49 6.57 10.46
N TYR A 145 12.30 6.34 9.16
CA TYR A 145 11.57 7.28 8.30
C TYR A 145 10.15 7.51 8.81
N SER A 146 9.83 8.75 9.19
CA SER A 146 8.60 9.08 9.92
C SER A 146 7.34 8.79 9.10
N LYS A 147 7.44 8.86 7.77
CA LYS A 147 6.36 8.61 6.81
C LYS A 147 6.12 7.12 6.50
N ASN A 148 6.98 6.21 6.99
CA ASN A 148 6.66 4.78 6.90
C ASN A 148 5.50 4.42 7.84
N THR A 149 4.57 3.62 7.32
CA THR A 149 3.34 3.19 8.03
C THR A 149 3.12 1.68 7.97
N ALA A 150 3.86 0.99 7.11
CA ALA A 150 3.80 -0.46 7.01
C ALA A 150 5.20 -1.07 6.81
N LEU A 151 5.36 -2.30 7.31
CA LEU A 151 6.51 -3.15 7.06
C LEU A 151 6.07 -4.58 6.77
N GLY A 152 6.89 -5.36 6.08
CA GLY A 152 6.71 -6.80 5.97
C GLY A 152 8.07 -7.46 5.76
N CYS A 153 8.29 -8.61 6.38
CA CYS A 153 9.61 -9.20 6.47
C CYS A 153 9.63 -10.65 6.02
N HIS A 154 10.80 -11.13 5.66
CA HIS A 154 11.06 -12.52 5.33
C HIS A 154 12.30 -13.02 6.06
N TYR A 155 12.23 -14.26 6.53
CA TYR A 155 13.35 -15.02 7.07
C TYR A 155 13.62 -16.21 6.15
N ALA A 156 14.85 -16.31 5.65
CA ALA A 156 15.31 -17.43 4.85
C ALA A 156 16.57 -18.04 5.47
N LYS A 157 16.57 -19.36 5.69
CA LYS A 157 17.78 -20.13 6.04
C LYS A 157 18.31 -20.78 4.77
N CYS A 158 19.53 -20.44 4.39
CA CYS A 158 20.09 -20.64 3.07
C CYS A 158 21.44 -21.35 3.18
N GLY A 159 21.41 -22.67 3.43
CA GLY A 159 22.62 -23.45 3.68
C GLY A 159 23.38 -22.92 4.92
N ASN A 160 24.54 -22.30 4.68
CA ASN A 160 25.44 -21.77 5.71
C ASN A 160 25.17 -20.32 6.12
N ARG A 161 24.07 -19.70 5.66
CA ARG A 161 23.69 -18.35 6.07
C ARG A 161 22.20 -18.22 6.36
N VAL A 162 21.85 -17.23 7.16
CA VAL A 162 20.48 -16.74 7.36
C VAL A 162 20.39 -15.35 6.75
N VAL A 163 19.35 -15.10 5.98
CA VAL A 163 19.03 -13.79 5.40
C VAL A 163 17.68 -13.35 5.96
N ILE A 164 17.65 -12.18 6.57
CA ILE A 164 16.43 -11.52 7.04
C ILE A 164 16.25 -10.24 6.25
N THR A 165 15.15 -10.12 5.54
CA THR A 165 14.83 -8.97 4.69
C THR A 165 13.55 -8.33 5.20
N CYS A 166 13.54 -7.03 5.44
CA CYS A 166 12.31 -6.27 5.70
C CYS A 166 12.10 -5.21 4.62
N MET A 167 10.87 -5.10 4.13
CA MET A 167 10.41 -4.10 3.19
C MET A 167 9.56 -3.05 3.92
N TYR A 168 9.68 -1.80 3.49
CA TYR A 168 8.93 -0.65 4.00
C TYR A 168 8.16 0.03 2.87
N ASN A 169 6.98 0.58 3.15
CA ASN A 169 6.10 1.09 2.10
C ASN A 169 6.63 2.33 1.34
N ASN A 170 7.67 3.00 1.84
CA ASN A 170 8.35 4.07 1.10
C ASN A 170 9.84 3.78 0.93
N ILE A 171 10.39 4.21 -0.21
CA ILE A 171 11.83 4.43 -0.38
C ILE A 171 12.15 5.79 0.26
N VAL A 172 13.25 5.89 1.01
CA VAL A 172 13.73 7.16 1.56
C VAL A 172 14.58 7.87 0.51
N PRO A 173 14.14 9.01 -0.06
CA PRO A 173 14.94 9.73 -1.05
C PRO A 173 16.21 10.30 -0.42
N ASN A 174 17.26 10.45 -1.23
CA ASN A 174 18.44 11.21 -0.83
C ASN A 174 18.04 12.62 -0.39
N ASN A 175 18.66 13.11 0.69
CA ASN A 175 18.39 14.40 1.32
C ASN A 175 16.99 14.56 1.93
N ALA A 176 16.15 13.51 1.96
CA ALA A 176 14.87 13.58 2.65
C ALA A 176 15.09 13.70 4.17
N VAL A 177 14.25 14.50 4.84
CA VAL A 177 14.16 14.55 6.30
C VAL A 177 13.67 13.19 6.80
N ILE A 178 14.49 12.45 7.54
CA ILE A 178 14.14 11.13 8.06
C ILE A 178 12.97 11.27 9.05
N TYR A 179 13.07 12.24 9.96
CA TYR A 179 11.97 12.66 10.83
C TYR A 179 12.18 14.12 11.27
N GLU A 180 11.08 14.84 11.44
CA GLU A 180 11.14 16.23 11.90
C GLU A 180 11.40 16.29 13.40
N LYS A 181 12.31 17.17 13.82
CA LYS A 181 12.51 17.45 15.25
C LYS A 181 11.22 17.97 15.88
N GLY A 182 10.94 17.52 17.09
CA GLY A 182 9.76 17.95 17.85
C GLY A 182 9.41 16.96 18.94
N THR A 183 8.37 17.26 19.71
CA THR A 183 7.89 16.37 20.75
C THR A 183 7.14 15.19 20.15
N ALA A 184 7.37 13.99 20.68
CA ALA A 184 6.52 12.85 20.39
C ALA A 184 5.06 13.17 20.71
N CYS A 185 4.13 12.60 19.95
CA CYS A 185 2.72 12.89 20.15
C CYS A 185 2.28 12.59 21.59
N THR A 186 1.42 13.44 22.14
CA THR A 186 0.70 13.27 23.41
C THR A 186 -0.79 13.13 23.18
N ASN A 187 -1.28 13.68 22.05
CA ASN A 187 -2.68 13.70 21.66
C ASN A 187 -2.80 13.54 20.14
N ASN A 188 -4.02 13.35 19.65
CA ASN A 188 -4.29 13.03 18.24
C ASN A 188 -3.98 14.20 17.30
N GLN A 189 -4.13 15.43 17.77
CA GLN A 189 -3.94 16.65 16.98
C GLN A 189 -2.47 16.86 16.58
N GLU A 190 -1.53 16.27 17.31
CA GLU A 190 -0.10 16.33 17.03
C GLU A 190 0.35 15.37 15.91
N CYS A 191 -0.54 14.49 15.44
CA CYS A 191 -0.29 13.56 14.34
C CYS A 191 -0.82 14.14 13.02
N THR A 192 0.02 14.94 12.37
CA THR A 192 -0.37 15.86 11.29
C THR A 192 0.05 15.39 9.89
N THR A 193 1.00 14.45 9.77
CA THR A 193 1.45 13.96 8.44
C THR A 193 0.33 13.28 7.66
N TYR A 194 -0.42 12.42 8.34
CA TYR A 194 -1.58 11.71 7.80
C TYR A 194 -2.80 12.13 8.61
N PRO A 195 -3.85 12.71 8.00
CA PRO A 195 -4.95 13.26 8.79
C PRO A 195 -5.77 12.18 9.52
N GLN A 196 -6.49 12.58 10.57
CA GLN A 196 -7.24 11.69 11.49
C GLN A 196 -6.41 10.57 12.13
N SER A 197 -5.09 10.74 12.12
CA SER A 197 -4.21 9.87 12.89
C SER A 197 -4.44 10.12 14.37
N ARG A 198 -4.31 9.06 15.17
CA ARG A 198 -4.36 9.17 16.63
C ARG A 198 -2.97 8.96 17.20
N CYS A 199 -2.74 9.50 18.39
CA CYS A 199 -1.53 9.18 19.13
C CYS A 199 -1.75 7.90 19.92
N GLU A 200 -0.86 6.93 19.77
CA GLU A 200 -0.85 5.70 20.53
C GLU A 200 0.56 5.45 21.06
N ASN A 201 0.74 5.54 22.37
CA ASN A 201 2.03 5.31 23.04
C ASN A 201 3.19 6.06 22.36
N ARG A 202 3.04 7.38 22.18
CA ARG A 202 4.03 8.30 21.58
C ARG A 202 4.32 8.10 20.09
N LEU A 203 3.56 7.24 19.42
CA LEU A 203 3.61 7.07 17.97
C LEU A 203 2.28 7.46 17.35
N CYS A 204 2.34 8.10 16.19
CA CYS A 204 1.16 8.36 15.39
C CYS A 204 0.70 7.07 14.72
N VAL A 205 -0.56 6.70 14.87
CA VAL A 205 -1.13 5.58 14.14
C VAL A 205 -2.07 6.15 13.10
N LEU A 206 -1.98 5.62 11.87
CA LEU A 206 -3.01 5.85 10.88
C LEU A 206 -4.38 5.49 11.46
N PRO A 207 -5.44 6.21 11.08
CA PRO A 207 -6.79 5.81 11.44
C PRO A 207 -6.94 4.34 11.07
N THR A 208 -7.36 3.54 12.04
CA THR A 208 -7.79 2.18 11.76
C THR A 208 -8.95 2.30 10.77
N LEU A 209 -8.75 1.84 9.54
CA LEU A 209 -9.85 1.34 8.70
C LEU A 209 -10.38 0.07 9.40
N ASN A 210 -10.98 0.28 10.57
CA ASN A 210 -11.49 -0.63 11.60
C ASN A 210 -10.51 -1.63 12.29
N PRO A 211 -10.72 -1.94 13.57
CA PRO A 211 -10.24 -3.16 14.23
C PRO A 211 -10.94 -4.41 13.66
N PRO A 212 -10.37 -5.63 13.81
CA PRO A 212 -10.90 -6.87 13.25
C PRO A 212 -12.33 -7.26 13.68
N ASN A 213 -12.89 -6.67 14.75
CA ASN A 213 -14.12 -7.15 15.40
C ASN A 213 -15.13 -6.05 15.74
N GLN A 214 -15.25 -4.99 14.93
CA GLN A 214 -16.44 -4.15 14.96
C GLN A 214 -17.05 -4.02 13.55
N PRO A 215 -18.35 -4.32 13.37
CA PRO A 215 -19.04 -4.02 12.13
C PRO A 215 -18.99 -2.51 11.89
N ASN A 216 -18.52 -2.12 10.71
CA ASN A 216 -18.36 -0.72 10.34
C ASN A 216 -19.75 -0.09 10.08
N PRO A 217 -20.11 1.02 10.74
CA PRO A 217 -21.28 1.80 10.35
C PRO A 217 -21.10 2.56 9.02
N GLN A 218 -19.88 2.63 8.46
CA GLN A 218 -19.48 3.46 7.31
C GLN A 218 -18.79 2.68 6.16
N ASN A 219 -18.72 1.35 6.24
CA ASN A 219 -18.35 0.48 5.12
C ASN A 219 -19.32 -0.70 5.25
N PRO A 220 -20.48 -0.66 4.59
CA PRO A 220 -21.35 -1.82 4.51
C PRO A 220 -20.48 -3.01 4.14
N GLN A 221 -20.69 -4.18 4.75
CA GLN A 221 -20.04 -5.38 4.23
C GLN A 221 -20.24 -5.41 2.72
N VAL A 222 -19.14 -5.40 1.96
CA VAL A 222 -19.22 -5.48 0.50
C VAL A 222 -19.58 -6.92 0.17
N THR A 223 -20.86 -7.21 0.33
CA THR A 223 -21.50 -8.48 0.03
C THR A 223 -22.40 -8.25 -1.17
N CYS A 224 -22.22 -9.08 -2.19
CA CYS A 224 -23.17 -9.15 -3.29
C CYS A 224 -23.79 -10.55 -3.27
N PRO A 225 -25.07 -10.71 -3.66
CA PRO A 225 -25.72 -12.02 -3.70
C PRO A 225 -25.03 -13.04 -4.61
N ASN A 226 -24.21 -12.57 -5.55
CA ASN A 226 -23.48 -13.38 -6.49
C ASN A 226 -22.34 -14.17 -5.82
N ALA A 227 -22.32 -15.49 -5.99
CA ALA A 227 -21.31 -16.36 -5.36
C ALA A 227 -20.03 -16.56 -6.19
N GLU A 228 -20.00 -16.12 -7.46
CA GLU A 228 -18.85 -16.32 -8.35
C GLU A 228 -17.71 -15.33 -8.10
N MET A 229 -18.01 -14.23 -7.41
CA MET A 229 -17.04 -13.34 -6.81
C MET A 229 -17.04 -13.52 -5.30
N THR A 230 -15.86 -13.50 -4.69
CA THR A 230 -15.73 -13.57 -3.22
C THR A 230 -15.70 -12.17 -2.63
N ASP A 231 -16.27 -11.99 -1.44
CA ASP A 231 -16.21 -10.69 -0.75
C ASP A 231 -14.76 -10.23 -0.50
N ALA A 232 -13.82 -11.18 -0.37
CA ALA A 232 -12.40 -10.86 -0.24
C ALA A 232 -11.86 -10.20 -1.52
N ALA A 233 -12.20 -10.72 -2.70
CA ALA A 233 -11.82 -10.10 -3.97
C ALA A 233 -12.51 -8.73 -4.16
N ARG A 234 -13.80 -8.61 -3.79
CA ARG A 234 -14.52 -7.32 -3.83
C ARG A 234 -13.84 -6.25 -2.98
N ARG A 235 -13.52 -6.60 -1.72
CA ARG A 235 -12.78 -5.71 -0.80
C ARG A 235 -11.41 -5.36 -1.33
N LYS A 236 -10.63 -6.35 -1.79
CA LYS A 236 -9.29 -6.13 -2.36
C LYS A 236 -9.33 -5.13 -3.51
N ILE A 237 -10.28 -5.27 -4.42
CA ILE A 237 -10.47 -4.34 -5.55
C ILE A 237 -10.80 -2.93 -5.05
N LEU A 238 -11.81 -2.81 -4.18
CA LEU A 238 -12.27 -1.52 -3.67
C LEU A 238 -11.16 -0.78 -2.92
N ASP A 239 -10.47 -1.49 -2.02
CA ASP A 239 -9.39 -0.96 -1.20
C ASP A 239 -8.21 -0.52 -2.06
N MET A 240 -7.81 -1.34 -3.04
CA MET A 240 -6.71 -0.98 -3.93
C MET A 240 -7.02 0.24 -4.80
N HIS A 241 -8.27 0.41 -5.26
CA HIS A 241 -8.70 1.59 -5.99
C HIS A 241 -8.71 2.83 -5.10
N ASN A 242 -9.35 2.77 -3.93
CA ASN A 242 -9.44 3.91 -3.03
C ASN A 242 -8.07 4.34 -2.47
N HIS A 243 -7.19 3.38 -2.15
CA HIS A 243 -5.81 3.68 -1.74
C HIS A 243 -5.04 4.44 -2.84
N ARG A 244 -5.17 4.00 -4.09
CA ARG A 244 -4.55 4.63 -5.26
C ARG A 244 -5.12 6.01 -5.56
N ARG A 245 -6.44 6.16 -5.48
CA ARG A 245 -7.13 7.47 -5.62
C ARG A 245 -6.69 8.44 -4.55
N SER A 246 -6.53 7.98 -3.30
CA SER A 246 -6.00 8.77 -2.19
C SER A 246 -4.58 9.25 -2.47
N ALA A 247 -3.67 8.35 -2.83
CA ALA A 247 -2.29 8.72 -3.16
C ALA A 247 -2.22 9.71 -4.35
N LEU A 248 -3.07 9.53 -5.36
CA LEU A 248 -3.19 10.45 -6.49
C LEU A 248 -3.69 11.84 -6.04
N ALA A 249 -4.76 11.88 -5.24
CA ALA A 249 -5.33 13.13 -4.74
C ALA A 249 -4.33 13.92 -3.88
N LEU A 250 -3.47 13.22 -3.13
CA LEU A 250 -2.40 13.80 -2.32
C LEU A 250 -1.14 14.18 -3.11
N GLY A 251 -1.11 14.00 -4.43
CA GLY A 251 0.03 14.37 -5.28
C GLY A 251 1.25 13.47 -5.12
N GLN A 252 1.04 12.20 -4.76
CA GLN A 252 2.12 11.25 -4.43
C GLN A 252 2.51 10.34 -5.61
N ILE A 253 1.83 10.45 -6.75
CA ILE A 253 1.99 9.55 -7.90
C ILE A 253 2.88 10.20 -8.95
N PRO A 254 4.04 9.62 -9.32
CA PRO A 254 4.85 10.09 -10.44
C PRO A 254 4.06 10.20 -11.75
N ASN A 255 4.22 11.31 -12.46
CA ASN A 255 3.56 11.52 -13.74
C ASN A 255 4.46 11.05 -14.90
N GLY A 256 4.37 9.78 -15.29
CA GLY A 256 5.28 9.21 -16.28
C GLY A 256 6.71 9.12 -15.76
N LYS A 257 7.67 9.36 -16.67
CA LYS A 257 9.11 9.44 -16.35
C LYS A 257 9.57 10.86 -16.03
N ASN A 258 8.65 11.78 -15.76
CA ASN A 258 8.98 13.15 -15.43
C ASN A 258 9.55 13.26 -14.01
N THR A 259 10.20 14.38 -13.71
CA THR A 259 10.72 14.70 -12.36
C THR A 259 9.63 15.17 -11.39
N TYR A 260 8.39 15.31 -11.86
CA TYR A 260 7.25 15.79 -11.07
C TYR A 260 6.13 14.74 -10.97
N ASN A 261 5.37 14.84 -9.88
CA ASN A 261 4.19 14.01 -9.63
C ASN A 261 2.94 14.59 -10.31
N CYS A 262 1.91 13.76 -10.43
CA CYS A 262 0.56 14.21 -10.72
C CYS A 262 0.14 15.26 -9.66
N PRO A 263 -0.50 16.38 -10.07
CA PRO A 263 -0.92 17.44 -9.16
C PRO A 263 -1.99 16.94 -8.19
N THR A 264 -2.15 17.62 -7.05
CA THR A 264 -3.18 17.28 -6.05
C THR A 264 -4.60 17.45 -6.61
N ALA A 265 -5.56 16.68 -6.10
CA ALA A 265 -6.96 16.71 -6.55
C ALA A 265 -7.87 17.38 -5.52
N THR A 266 -8.72 18.31 -5.97
CA THR A 266 -9.67 19.02 -5.10
C THR A 266 -11.00 18.29 -4.91
N ASN A 267 -11.38 17.40 -5.84
CA ASN A 267 -12.71 16.78 -5.93
C ASN A 267 -12.69 15.24 -6.06
N MET A 268 -11.62 14.57 -5.63
CA MET A 268 -11.51 13.11 -5.80
C MET A 268 -12.44 12.36 -4.86
N TYR A 269 -13.46 11.67 -5.38
CA TYR A 269 -14.37 10.89 -4.55
C TYR A 269 -13.80 9.53 -4.13
N LYS A 270 -14.21 9.05 -2.96
CA LYS A 270 -14.09 7.64 -2.57
C LYS A 270 -15.09 6.81 -3.38
N MET A 271 -14.65 5.67 -3.88
CA MET A 271 -15.50 4.70 -4.56
C MET A 271 -16.23 3.83 -3.54
N ALA A 272 -17.48 3.48 -3.85
CA ALA A 272 -18.23 2.41 -3.23
C ALA A 272 -18.36 1.21 -4.18
N TYR A 273 -18.50 0.01 -3.64
CA TYR A 273 -18.77 -1.17 -4.45
C TYR A 273 -20.25 -1.22 -4.86
N ASP A 274 -20.53 -1.66 -6.08
CA ASP A 274 -21.88 -1.75 -6.62
C ASP A 274 -22.10 -3.13 -7.27
N CYS A 275 -23.09 -3.86 -6.76
CA CYS A 275 -23.35 -5.24 -7.17
C CYS A 275 -23.96 -5.34 -8.57
N ASP A 276 -24.66 -4.30 -9.06
CA ASP A 276 -25.22 -4.30 -10.41
C ASP A 276 -24.10 -4.13 -11.44
N LEU A 277 -23.12 -3.28 -11.13
CA LEU A 277 -21.89 -3.15 -11.92
C LEU A 277 -21.06 -4.46 -11.92
N GLU A 278 -21.00 -5.19 -10.79
CA GLU A 278 -20.37 -6.51 -10.74
C GLU A 278 -21.11 -7.50 -11.65
N ASN A 279 -22.44 -7.53 -11.61
CA ASN A 279 -23.23 -8.43 -12.43
C ASN A 279 -23.06 -8.12 -13.92
N SER A 280 -23.03 -6.84 -14.31
CA SER A 280 -22.77 -6.43 -15.70
C SER A 280 -21.34 -6.77 -16.14
N ALA A 281 -20.35 -6.61 -15.25
CA ALA A 281 -18.97 -7.03 -15.48
C ALA A 281 -18.87 -8.55 -15.67
N LEU A 282 -19.53 -9.34 -14.81
CA LEU A 282 -19.50 -10.80 -14.85
C LEU A 282 -20.17 -11.34 -16.11
N ALA A 283 -21.34 -10.81 -16.48
CA ALA A 283 -22.05 -11.20 -17.68
C ALA A 283 -21.19 -11.03 -18.94
N TYR A 284 -20.36 -9.98 -18.98
CA TYR A 284 -19.41 -9.77 -20.06
C TYR A 284 -18.16 -10.67 -19.94
N ALA A 285 -17.56 -10.75 -18.75
CA ALA A 285 -16.34 -11.50 -18.50
C ALA A 285 -16.49 -13.00 -18.81
N LYS A 286 -17.67 -13.58 -18.54
CA LYS A 286 -18.01 -14.98 -18.86
C LYS A 286 -17.96 -15.33 -20.33
N GLN A 287 -18.07 -14.34 -21.21
CA GLN A 287 -17.97 -14.57 -22.65
C GLN A 287 -16.52 -14.83 -23.09
N CYS A 288 -15.54 -14.60 -22.20
CA CYS A 288 -14.11 -14.86 -22.44
C CYS A 288 -13.61 -14.25 -23.77
N ARG A 289 -14.10 -13.04 -24.11
CA ARG A 289 -13.69 -12.31 -25.32
C ARG A 289 -12.28 -11.74 -25.23
N LEU A 290 -11.74 -11.60 -24.00
CA LEU A 290 -10.39 -11.11 -23.69
C LEU A 290 -10.07 -9.70 -24.22
N VAL A 291 -11.11 -8.93 -24.55
CA VAL A 291 -11.04 -7.55 -25.04
C VAL A 291 -12.09 -6.71 -24.31
N ALA A 292 -12.03 -5.38 -24.48
CA ALA A 292 -13.03 -4.48 -23.93
C ALA A 292 -14.38 -4.63 -24.66
N SER A 293 -15.47 -4.49 -23.91
CA SER A 293 -16.82 -4.41 -24.47
C SER A 293 -17.01 -3.12 -25.27
N ALA A 294 -17.89 -3.16 -26.27
CA ALA A 294 -18.29 -1.99 -27.03
C ALA A 294 -18.88 -0.92 -26.10
N VAL A 295 -18.53 0.35 -26.29
CA VAL A 295 -19.01 1.45 -25.42
C VAL A 295 -20.54 1.55 -25.42
N GLY A 296 -21.17 1.31 -26.57
CA GLY A 296 -22.63 1.33 -26.71
C GLY A 296 -23.37 0.22 -25.94
N SER A 297 -22.70 -0.87 -25.54
CA SER A 297 -23.33 -1.97 -24.80
C SER A 297 -23.34 -1.74 -23.27
N ARG A 298 -22.92 -0.56 -22.82
CA ARG A 298 -22.70 -0.23 -21.40
C ARG A 298 -22.96 1.25 -21.10
N PRO A 299 -24.17 1.74 -21.39
CA PRO A 299 -24.48 3.17 -21.31
C PRO A 299 -24.20 3.73 -19.90
N GLY A 300 -23.35 4.75 -19.82
CA GLY A 300 -22.99 5.40 -18.56
C GLY A 300 -21.95 4.66 -17.70
N GLU A 301 -21.40 3.53 -18.18
CA GLU A 301 -20.41 2.73 -17.47
C GLU A 301 -19.02 2.79 -18.13
N GLY A 302 -18.02 3.15 -17.33
CA GLY A 302 -16.61 2.95 -17.65
C GLY A 302 -16.24 1.46 -17.64
N GLU A 303 -15.10 1.10 -18.23
CA GLU A 303 -14.58 -0.27 -18.17
C GLU A 303 -13.08 -0.28 -18.20
N ASN A 304 -12.51 -1.13 -17.36
CA ASN A 304 -11.15 -1.63 -17.53
C ASN A 304 -11.20 -3.15 -17.67
N VAL A 305 -10.37 -3.69 -18.58
CA VAL A 305 -10.20 -5.13 -18.78
C VAL A 305 -8.76 -5.53 -18.65
N HIS A 306 -8.50 -6.73 -18.12
CA HIS A 306 -7.17 -7.31 -17.99
C HIS A 306 -7.22 -8.80 -18.29
N THR A 307 -6.29 -9.24 -19.13
CA THR A 307 -6.04 -10.65 -19.41
C THR A 307 -4.67 -11.00 -18.84
N GLY A 308 -4.61 -12.04 -18.00
CA GLY A 308 -3.37 -12.54 -17.45
C GLY A 308 -3.32 -14.08 -17.42
N PRO A 309 -2.22 -14.65 -16.91
CA PRO A 309 -2.10 -16.09 -16.71
C PRO A 309 -3.26 -16.64 -15.88
N PHE A 310 -3.62 -17.90 -16.13
CA PHE A 310 -4.64 -18.58 -15.33
C PHE A 310 -4.26 -18.59 -13.84
N VAL A 311 -5.14 -18.04 -13.00
CA VAL A 311 -5.04 -18.07 -11.53
C VAL A 311 -6.37 -18.47 -10.92
N ALA A 312 -6.32 -19.46 -10.02
CA ALA A 312 -7.50 -19.93 -9.29
C ALA A 312 -7.97 -18.93 -8.21
N ASP A 313 -7.01 -18.20 -7.64
CA ASP A 313 -7.24 -17.21 -6.59
C ASP A 313 -7.77 -15.89 -7.20
N LEU A 314 -9.05 -15.59 -6.96
CA LEU A 314 -9.71 -14.40 -7.49
C LEU A 314 -9.12 -13.10 -6.94
N GLU A 315 -8.61 -13.09 -5.71
CA GLU A 315 -7.93 -11.91 -5.14
C GLU A 315 -6.63 -11.64 -5.87
N ARG A 316 -5.88 -12.68 -6.23
CA ARG A 316 -4.65 -12.55 -7.02
C ARG A 316 -4.93 -12.07 -8.44
N GLY A 317 -5.98 -12.59 -9.08
CA GLY A 317 -6.43 -12.12 -10.39
C GLY A 317 -6.83 -10.65 -10.38
N ALA A 318 -7.63 -10.25 -9.38
CA ALA A 318 -8.01 -8.87 -9.12
C ALA A 318 -6.79 -7.95 -8.89
N GLU A 319 -5.87 -8.35 -8.02
CA GLU A 319 -4.67 -7.58 -7.69
C GLU A 319 -3.81 -7.34 -8.94
N ALA A 320 -3.58 -8.38 -9.75
CA ALA A 320 -2.82 -8.28 -11.00
C ALA A 320 -3.46 -7.29 -11.98
N ALA A 321 -4.80 -7.34 -12.13
CA ALA A 321 -5.53 -6.43 -13.00
C ALA A 321 -5.39 -4.97 -12.54
N VAL A 322 -5.63 -4.71 -11.25
CA VAL A 322 -5.54 -3.36 -10.67
C VAL A 322 -4.12 -2.79 -10.76
N GLN A 323 -3.10 -3.61 -10.50
CA GLN A 323 -1.70 -3.21 -10.66
C GLN A 323 -1.36 -2.90 -12.12
N SER A 324 -1.80 -3.75 -13.06
CA SER A 324 -1.56 -3.57 -14.50
C SER A 324 -2.14 -2.24 -15.00
N TRP A 325 -3.42 -1.97 -14.70
CA TRP A 325 -4.08 -0.71 -15.08
C TRP A 325 -3.41 0.51 -14.47
N TRP A 326 -3.12 0.49 -13.17
CA TRP A 326 -2.51 1.63 -12.50
C TRP A 326 -1.09 1.90 -13.02
N SER A 327 -0.31 0.84 -13.31
CA SER A 327 1.08 0.98 -13.76
C SER A 327 1.27 1.73 -15.08
N GLN A 328 0.20 1.92 -15.86
CA GLN A 328 0.25 2.63 -17.13
C GLN A 328 0.76 4.07 -16.97
N ILE A 329 0.45 4.73 -15.84
CA ILE A 329 0.87 6.12 -15.58
C ILE A 329 2.38 6.27 -15.56
N TYR A 330 3.11 5.26 -15.07
CA TYR A 330 4.57 5.31 -14.94
C TYR A 330 5.28 5.19 -16.29
N ARG A 331 4.59 4.70 -17.33
CA ARG A 331 5.15 4.57 -18.69
C ARG A 331 4.85 5.79 -19.54
N ASN A 332 3.58 6.19 -19.56
CA ASN A 332 3.07 7.24 -20.42
C ASN A 332 2.31 8.22 -19.52
N GLY A 333 2.98 9.27 -19.07
CA GLY A 333 2.36 10.30 -18.23
C GLY A 333 1.16 11.01 -18.87
N LEU A 334 0.55 11.90 -18.11
CA LEU A 334 -0.57 12.77 -18.46
C LEU A 334 -0.10 14.21 -18.68
N ASN A 335 -0.89 14.98 -19.44
CA ASN A 335 -0.69 16.44 -19.52
C ASN A 335 -0.88 17.09 -18.15
N GLN A 336 -0.18 18.19 -17.88
CA GLN A 336 -0.22 18.85 -16.57
C GLN A 336 -1.59 19.38 -16.17
N GLN A 337 -2.51 19.61 -17.13
CA GLN A 337 -3.88 20.02 -16.85
C GLN A 337 -4.75 18.90 -16.30
N MET A 338 -4.30 17.64 -16.35
CA MET A 338 -5.09 16.45 -16.01
C MET A 338 -6.37 16.34 -16.85
N LYS A 339 -6.32 16.80 -18.11
CA LYS A 339 -7.46 16.79 -19.04
C LYS A 339 -7.41 15.58 -19.96
N TYR A 340 -8.54 14.93 -20.20
CA TYR A 340 -8.63 13.77 -21.11
C TYR A 340 -8.82 14.24 -22.56
N LEU A 341 -7.72 14.57 -23.21
CA LEU A 341 -7.70 15.09 -24.58
C LEU A 341 -7.74 13.96 -25.62
N ILE A 342 -8.15 14.29 -26.85
CA ILE A 342 -8.12 13.35 -27.98
C ILE A 342 -6.73 12.73 -28.19
N SER A 343 -5.66 13.51 -27.97
CA SER A 343 -4.27 13.05 -28.05
C SER A 343 -3.94 11.94 -27.06
N LEU A 344 -4.61 11.90 -25.90
CA LEU A 344 -4.49 10.81 -24.92
C LEU A 344 -5.37 9.61 -25.30
N ALA A 345 -6.59 9.87 -25.79
CA ALA A 345 -7.54 8.85 -26.18
C ALA A 345 -7.02 7.97 -27.34
N THR A 346 -6.33 8.59 -28.31
CA THR A 346 -5.74 7.93 -29.48
C THR A 346 -4.29 7.50 -29.29
N LYS A 347 -3.65 7.87 -28.16
CA LYS A 347 -2.26 7.50 -27.87
C LYS A 347 -2.10 6.00 -27.79
N GLN A 348 -1.18 5.45 -28.58
CA GLN A 348 -0.77 4.06 -28.43
C GLN A 348 -0.22 3.84 -27.00
N ASN A 349 -0.76 2.84 -26.30
CA ASN A 349 -0.41 2.54 -24.90
C ASN A 349 -0.62 3.72 -23.93
N GLY A 350 -1.53 4.66 -24.24
CA GLY A 350 -1.90 5.73 -23.31
C GLY A 350 -2.49 5.16 -22.01
N PRO A 351 -2.32 5.87 -20.87
CA PRO A 351 -2.74 5.45 -19.53
C PRO A 351 -4.26 5.47 -19.31
N ARG A 352 -5.04 4.96 -20.26
CA ARG A 352 -6.51 5.05 -20.30
C ARG A 352 -7.18 4.26 -19.17
N ALA A 353 -6.57 3.16 -18.72
CA ALA A 353 -7.11 2.41 -17.60
C ALA A 353 -6.81 3.10 -16.27
N PHE A 354 -5.60 3.68 -16.14
CA PHE A 354 -5.25 4.53 -15.01
C PHE A 354 -6.18 5.74 -14.90
N THR A 355 -6.48 6.43 -16.01
CA THR A 355 -7.36 7.61 -15.97
C THR A 355 -8.77 7.26 -15.53
N GLN A 356 -9.29 6.09 -15.92
CA GLN A 356 -10.58 5.62 -15.40
C GLN A 356 -10.52 5.33 -13.89
N MET A 357 -9.44 4.73 -13.39
CA MET A 357 -9.29 4.48 -11.95
C MET A 357 -9.18 5.79 -11.14
N GLY A 358 -8.47 6.78 -11.71
CA GLY A 358 -8.28 8.11 -11.13
C GLY A 358 -9.38 9.11 -11.48
N TRP A 359 -10.47 8.71 -12.13
CA TRP A 359 -11.52 9.63 -12.56
C TRP A 359 -12.33 10.12 -11.36
N ALA A 360 -12.27 11.41 -11.04
CA ALA A 360 -12.85 11.98 -9.82
C ALA A 360 -14.32 11.61 -9.67
N LYS A 361 -15.13 11.77 -10.74
CA LYS A 361 -16.58 11.52 -10.75
C LYS A 361 -16.98 10.03 -10.81
N SER A 362 -16.04 9.10 -10.92
CA SER A 362 -16.33 7.66 -10.84
C SER A 362 -16.42 7.25 -9.37
N VAL A 363 -17.64 7.18 -8.85
CA VAL A 363 -17.97 6.98 -7.43
C VAL A 363 -18.37 5.53 -7.10
N LYS A 364 -18.63 4.70 -8.11
CA LYS A 364 -19.02 3.30 -7.96
C LYS A 364 -18.15 2.40 -8.82
N ILE A 365 -17.89 1.20 -8.32
CA ILE A 365 -17.13 0.16 -9.02
C ILE A 365 -17.76 -1.22 -8.76
N GLY A 366 -17.79 -2.06 -9.78
CA GLY A 366 -18.12 -3.49 -9.64
C GLY A 366 -17.31 -4.31 -10.63
N CYS A 367 -16.82 -5.47 -10.22
CA CYS A 367 -15.85 -6.21 -11.02
C CYS A 367 -16.07 -7.72 -10.98
N ALA A 368 -15.61 -8.39 -12.03
CA ALA A 368 -15.61 -9.84 -12.13
C ALA A 368 -14.22 -10.35 -12.52
N VAL A 369 -13.80 -11.45 -11.89
CA VAL A 369 -12.58 -12.19 -12.21
C VAL A 369 -13.02 -13.58 -12.69
N VAL A 370 -12.90 -13.83 -13.99
CA VAL A 370 -13.36 -15.08 -14.62
C VAL A 370 -12.17 -15.89 -15.08
N GLN A 371 -12.19 -17.18 -14.76
CA GLN A 371 -11.26 -18.17 -15.28
C GLN A 371 -11.74 -18.62 -16.66
N CYS A 372 -11.02 -18.20 -17.71
CA CYS A 372 -11.19 -18.69 -19.07
C CYS A 372 -10.23 -19.87 -19.32
N SER A 373 -10.34 -20.54 -20.47
CA SER A 373 -9.60 -21.80 -20.76
C SER A 373 -8.12 -21.80 -20.33
N THR A 374 -7.34 -20.81 -20.74
CA THR A 374 -5.90 -20.70 -20.42
C THR A 374 -5.51 -19.40 -19.73
N ASN A 375 -6.48 -18.52 -19.47
CA ASN A 375 -6.25 -17.16 -18.99
C ASN A 375 -7.24 -16.81 -17.89
N THR A 376 -6.85 -15.88 -17.01
CA THR A 376 -7.79 -15.17 -16.15
C THR A 376 -8.16 -13.85 -16.80
N PHE A 377 -9.46 -13.61 -16.96
CA PHE A 377 -10.02 -12.38 -17.53
C PHE A 377 -10.74 -11.58 -16.44
N THR A 378 -10.24 -10.37 -16.18
CA THR A 378 -10.81 -9.46 -15.19
C THR A 378 -11.45 -8.28 -15.88
N VAL A 379 -12.70 -7.99 -15.53
CA VAL A 379 -13.47 -6.85 -16.02
C VAL A 379 -13.92 -6.04 -14.82
N CYS A 380 -13.66 -4.73 -14.83
CA CYS A 380 -14.21 -3.79 -13.86
C CYS A 380 -15.04 -2.74 -14.58
N ARG A 381 -16.21 -2.44 -14.01
CA ARG A 381 -17.14 -1.40 -14.46
C ARG A 381 -17.12 -0.23 -13.48
N TYR A 382 -17.27 0.99 -14.00
CA TYR A 382 -17.19 2.21 -13.21
C TYR A 382 -18.40 3.10 -13.46
N LYS A 383 -18.94 3.74 -12.42
CA LYS A 383 -20.02 4.71 -12.56
C LYS A 383 -19.75 5.97 -11.73
N ALA A 384 -19.83 7.18 -12.30
CA ALA A 384 -20.02 7.47 -13.73
C ALA A 384 -18.84 6.99 -14.59
N ALA A 385 -19.07 6.80 -15.89
CA ALA A 385 -18.01 6.55 -16.86
C ALA A 385 -16.97 7.69 -16.84
N GLY A 386 -15.69 7.30 -16.86
CA GLY A 386 -14.59 8.24 -17.05
C GLY A 386 -14.16 8.32 -18.51
N ASN A 387 -12.99 8.89 -18.74
CA ASN A 387 -12.38 9.00 -20.07
C ASN A 387 -13.25 9.76 -21.08
N ILE A 388 -13.99 10.77 -20.60
CA ILE A 388 -14.81 11.65 -21.44
C ILE A 388 -13.91 12.70 -22.08
N LEU A 389 -14.01 12.84 -23.40
CA LEU A 389 -13.21 13.81 -24.14
C LEU A 389 -13.45 15.23 -23.61
N ASP A 390 -12.35 15.96 -23.50
CA ASP A 390 -12.31 17.34 -23.03
C ASP A 390 -12.78 17.58 -21.58
N GLU A 391 -12.99 16.52 -20.80
CA GLU A 391 -13.19 16.62 -19.36
C GLU A 391 -11.89 16.46 -18.57
N TYR A 392 -11.88 16.99 -17.35
CA TYR A 392 -10.82 16.76 -16.39
C TYR A 392 -10.95 15.36 -15.78
N ILE A 393 -9.83 14.63 -15.72
CA ILE A 393 -9.71 13.38 -14.98
C ILE A 393 -10.04 13.64 -13.50
N TYR A 394 -9.48 14.72 -12.96
CA TYR A 394 -9.85 15.32 -11.69
C TYR A 394 -9.50 16.81 -11.73
N GLU A 395 -10.15 17.60 -10.89
CA GLU A 395 -9.84 19.02 -10.76
C GLU A 395 -8.63 19.21 -9.86
N GLN A 396 -7.69 20.05 -10.30
CA GLN A 396 -6.50 20.36 -9.53
C GLN A 396 -6.80 21.36 -8.44
N GLY A 397 -6.11 21.25 -7.31
CA GLY A 397 -6.17 22.26 -6.26
C GLY A 397 -5.90 21.70 -4.88
N ARG A 398 -6.29 22.48 -3.87
CA ARG A 398 -6.21 22.06 -2.47
C ARG A 398 -6.98 20.76 -2.29
N VAL A 399 -6.35 19.76 -1.67
CA VAL A 399 -6.99 18.47 -1.38
C VAL A 399 -8.33 18.69 -0.67
N CYS A 400 -9.38 18.05 -1.20
CA CYS A 400 -10.77 18.19 -0.77
C CYS A 400 -11.41 19.60 -0.87
N GLY A 401 -10.78 20.56 -1.56
CA GLY A 401 -11.27 21.93 -1.65
C GLY A 401 -12.61 22.08 -2.39
N ALA A 402 -13.03 21.06 -3.14
CA ALA A 402 -14.28 21.01 -3.89
C ALA A 402 -15.15 19.80 -3.50
N CYS A 403 -14.93 19.21 -2.31
CA CYS A 403 -15.87 18.23 -1.78
C CYS A 403 -17.17 18.93 -1.33
N PRO A 404 -18.37 18.41 -1.66
CA PRO A 404 -19.63 19.10 -1.38
C PRO A 404 -19.91 19.38 0.11
N ASN A 405 -19.62 18.43 1.00
CA ASN A 405 -19.99 18.51 2.41
C ASN A 405 -18.78 18.37 3.34
N THR A 406 -18.04 17.26 3.21
CA THR A 406 -16.93 16.93 4.09
C THR A 406 -15.79 16.32 3.29
N CYS A 407 -14.61 16.27 3.91
CA CYS A 407 -13.45 15.55 3.42
C CYS A 407 -13.24 14.32 4.30
N ILE A 408 -12.98 13.15 3.70
CA ILE A 408 -12.37 12.02 4.40
C ILE A 408 -10.89 12.38 4.52
N THR A 409 -10.58 13.23 5.50
CA THR A 409 -9.29 13.92 5.57
C THR A 409 -8.13 12.94 5.56
N ALA A 410 -8.26 11.78 6.20
CA ALA A 410 -7.23 10.73 6.22
C ALA A 410 -6.83 10.22 4.83
N GLU A 411 -7.77 10.25 3.90
CA GLU A 411 -7.61 9.72 2.54
C GLU A 411 -7.43 10.84 1.51
N GLY A 412 -7.72 12.09 1.87
CA GLY A 412 -7.76 13.18 0.89
C GLY A 412 -8.85 12.98 -0.18
N LEU A 413 -9.94 12.29 0.20
CA LEU A 413 -11.05 11.94 -0.69
C LEU A 413 -12.36 12.58 -0.22
N CYS A 414 -13.22 12.93 -1.16
CA CYS A 414 -14.62 13.27 -0.88
C CYS A 414 -15.40 11.99 -0.55
N PRO A 415 -16.32 12.01 0.43
CA PRO A 415 -17.23 10.89 0.66
C PRO A 415 -18.04 10.56 -0.60
N THR A 416 -18.28 9.28 -0.85
CA THR A 416 -19.19 8.84 -1.93
C THR A 416 -20.55 9.53 -1.74
N PRO A 417 -21.11 10.16 -2.79
CA PRO A 417 -22.42 10.82 -2.74
C PRO A 417 -23.57 9.87 -2.43
#